data_AF-A0AAW4G157-F1
#
_entry.id   AF-A0AAW4G157-F1
#
_cell.length_a   1.000
_cell.length_b   1.000
_cell.length_c   1.000
_cell.angle_alpha   90.00
_cell.angle_beta   90.00
_cell.angle_gamma   90.00
#
_symmetry.space_group_name_H-M   'P 1'
#
loop_
_entity.id
_entity.type
_entity.pdbx_description
1 polymer ?
#
loop_
_entity_poly.entity_id
_entity_poly.type
_entity_poly.pdbx_seq_one_letter_code
_entity_poly.pdbx_strand_id
1 'polypeptide(L)'
;MNQQITFRPLSDGKGSSLLSASPLPDLAAAGYTDTEYAASGVARRLVGDADAPPAEFTTRLVVRRPADAAAFNGCVVVEWLNVSSGSDAAPEYSYLAAELVRAGYAWVGVSAQYVGIEGGAGSVGVTTGEPQSLAAKDPDRYAGLHHPGDAYCYDIFRSIGLAVRGDHSGESPTPDHPLAGLAVGSVLAVGESQSAMALTTYVNTVAGDGDFDGFLIHSRAAAGLPAGEVGTGIDVSTVFSGEPTTIRTDLDAPVLVVQTETDVLTNFRYHLVRQPDTDRLRVWEIAGTSHADLHQIGDFEEFLGCPDPVNRGQQRFVLRAGLRHLRAWADGGDPPPSADPLRLRGVTTPEPEFEVDDIGNVLGGVRTPCVDAPTQVLSGVVPEPISRICLLFGSTHPVPEHLLAERYGTRDEYEKHYRDAADAAIAAGFVLVEDRDELIADANPESVPE
;
A
#
# COMPACT_ATOMS: atom_id res chain seq x y z
N MET A 1 9.17 0.19 30.19
CA MET A 1 8.24 1.32 30.40
C MET A 1 7.75 1.71 29.02
N ASN A 2 6.45 1.61 28.74
CA ASN A 2 5.89 2.09 27.48
C ASN A 2 6.23 3.58 27.36
N GLN A 3 6.83 4.00 26.25
CA GLN A 3 7.05 5.42 25.98
C GLN A 3 5.68 6.08 25.80
N GLN A 4 5.44 7.13 26.57
CA GLN A 4 4.20 7.88 26.49
C GLN A 4 4.26 8.78 25.26
N ILE A 5 3.45 8.45 24.25
CA ILE A 5 3.21 9.35 23.11
C ILE A 5 2.20 10.41 23.54
N THR A 6 2.47 11.65 23.18
CA THR A 6 1.54 12.77 23.36
C THR A 6 1.05 13.25 22.00
N PHE A 7 -0.22 13.65 21.94
CA PHE A 7 -0.88 14.06 20.71
C PHE A 7 -1.34 15.51 20.82
N ARG A 8 -1.24 16.24 19.71
CA ARG A 8 -1.77 17.60 19.58
C ARG A 8 -2.38 17.77 18.20
N PRO A 9 -3.67 18.13 18.07
CA PRO A 9 -4.27 18.43 16.78
C PRO A 9 -3.50 19.54 16.04
N LEU A 10 -3.35 19.39 14.73
CA LEU A 10 -2.84 20.40 13.82
C LEU A 10 -4.04 21.03 13.10
N SER A 11 -4.41 22.25 13.51
CA SER A 11 -5.57 22.98 12.96
C SER A 11 -5.18 24.26 12.20
N ASP A 12 -3.97 24.76 12.38
CA ASP A 12 -3.50 26.03 11.82
C ASP A 12 -3.01 25.90 10.37
N GLY A 13 -2.72 27.02 9.70
CA GLY A 13 -2.11 27.03 8.37
C GLY A 13 -3.08 26.69 7.21
N LYS A 14 -2.53 26.06 6.16
CA LYS A 14 -3.17 25.81 4.85
C LYS A 14 -3.89 24.45 4.77
N GLY A 15 -3.91 23.68 5.84
CA GLY A 15 -4.49 22.34 5.89
C GLY A 15 -3.50 21.21 5.57
N SER A 16 -4.03 19.99 5.42
CA SER A 16 -3.23 18.77 5.27
C SER A 16 -2.40 18.77 4.00
N SER A 17 -1.11 18.47 4.15
CA SER A 17 -0.18 18.27 3.04
C SER A 17 0.00 16.77 2.77
N LEU A 18 -1.11 16.11 2.45
CA LEU A 18 -1.13 14.71 1.99
C LEU A 18 -2.05 14.64 0.77
N LEU A 19 -1.45 14.59 -0.41
CA LEU A 19 -2.17 14.61 -1.68
C LEU A 19 -2.53 13.19 -2.10
N SER A 20 -3.69 13.06 -2.75
CA SER A 20 -4.02 11.91 -3.58
C SER A 20 -4.31 12.43 -4.98
N ALA A 21 -3.83 11.72 -5.99
CA ALA A 21 -4.03 12.12 -7.39
C ALA A 21 -5.40 11.66 -7.90
N SER A 22 -5.99 10.64 -7.27
CA SER A 22 -7.27 10.08 -7.63
C SER A 22 -8.41 10.54 -6.72
N PRO A 23 -9.66 10.54 -7.20
CA PRO A 23 -10.81 10.86 -6.37
C PRO A 23 -10.90 9.91 -5.16
N LEU A 24 -10.96 10.48 -3.96
CA LEU A 24 -11.20 9.74 -2.71
C LEU A 24 -12.68 9.90 -2.30
N PRO A 25 -13.22 8.98 -1.47
CA PRO A 25 -14.56 9.13 -0.92
C PRO A 25 -14.73 10.47 -0.20
N ASP A 26 -15.93 11.07 -0.32
CA ASP A 26 -16.30 12.24 0.48
C ASP A 26 -16.47 11.84 1.95
N LEU A 27 -15.44 12.10 2.75
CA LEU A 27 -15.39 11.73 4.15
C LEU A 27 -16.49 12.41 4.97
N ALA A 28 -16.77 13.69 4.71
CA ALA A 28 -17.80 14.41 5.45
C ALA A 28 -19.19 13.83 5.16
N ALA A 29 -19.49 13.55 3.88
CA ALA A 29 -20.73 12.88 3.48
C ALA A 29 -20.85 11.46 4.04
N ALA A 30 -19.73 10.75 4.21
CA ALA A 30 -19.67 9.42 4.82
C ALA A 30 -19.70 9.44 6.36
N GLY A 31 -19.76 10.60 7.01
CA GLY A 31 -19.75 10.71 8.47
C GLY A 31 -18.39 10.46 9.11
N TYR A 32 -17.30 10.74 8.38
CA TYR A 32 -15.92 10.62 8.82
C TYR A 32 -15.31 11.98 9.16
N THR A 33 -14.37 11.97 10.09
CA THR A 33 -13.45 13.09 10.36
C THR A 33 -12.12 12.85 9.67
N ASP A 34 -11.49 13.90 9.15
CA ASP A 34 -10.09 13.92 8.68
C ASP A 34 -9.33 14.95 9.52
N THR A 35 -8.33 14.53 10.29
CA THR A 35 -7.60 15.41 11.19
C THR A 35 -6.13 15.02 11.28
N GLU A 36 -5.26 16.02 11.20
CA GLU A 36 -3.83 15.84 11.42
C GLU A 36 -3.48 16.07 12.89
N TYR A 37 -2.48 15.33 13.37
CA TYR A 37 -1.94 15.45 14.71
C TYR A 37 -0.41 15.51 14.66
N ALA A 38 0.18 16.30 15.56
CA ALA A 38 1.55 16.10 15.98
C ALA A 38 1.58 14.98 17.04
N ALA A 39 2.43 13.99 16.85
CA ALA A 39 2.70 12.93 17.81
C ALA A 39 4.15 13.05 18.30
N SER A 40 4.33 13.31 19.61
CA SER A 40 5.63 13.53 20.22
C SER A 40 5.99 12.43 21.20
N GLY A 41 7.27 12.05 21.22
CA GLY A 41 7.80 11.04 22.12
C GLY A 41 9.31 10.96 22.06
N VAL A 42 9.85 9.87 22.62
CA VAL A 42 11.26 9.49 22.50
C VAL A 42 11.30 8.20 21.72
N ALA A 43 12.21 8.07 20.76
CA ALA A 43 12.44 6.86 19.99
C ALA A 43 13.84 6.31 20.24
N ARG A 44 14.01 5.00 20.05
CA ARG A 44 15.27 4.26 20.12
C ARG A 44 15.58 3.63 18.77
N ARG A 45 16.85 3.31 18.54
CA ARG A 45 17.26 2.50 17.41
C ARG A 45 16.95 1.03 17.68
N LEU A 46 16.08 0.42 16.87
CA LEU A 46 15.69 -0.99 17.01
C LEU A 46 16.38 -1.91 15.99
N VAL A 47 16.91 -1.35 14.90
CA VAL A 47 17.53 -2.09 13.81
C VAL A 47 18.96 -1.60 13.63
N GLY A 48 19.89 -2.52 13.38
CA GLY A 48 21.33 -2.24 13.29
C GLY A 48 21.98 -2.07 14.66
N ASP A 49 23.07 -1.31 14.71
CA ASP A 49 23.85 -1.10 15.94
C ASP A 49 23.11 -0.22 16.95
N ALA A 50 22.86 -0.73 18.15
CA ALA A 50 22.05 -0.10 19.19
C ALA A 50 22.78 1.01 19.98
N ASP A 51 24.02 1.34 19.62
CA ASP A 51 24.83 2.35 20.33
C ASP A 51 24.31 3.80 20.16
N ALA A 52 23.32 4.04 19.29
CA ALA A 52 22.69 5.34 19.15
C ALA A 52 21.83 5.69 20.39
N PRO A 53 22.01 6.87 21.02
CA PRO A 53 21.20 7.26 22.18
C PRO A 53 19.73 7.46 21.78
N PRO A 54 18.77 7.28 22.71
CA PRO A 54 17.38 7.64 22.45
C PRO A 54 17.24 9.11 22.04
N ALA A 55 16.33 9.40 21.11
CA ALA A 55 16.13 10.74 20.55
C ALA A 55 14.67 11.19 20.67
N GLU A 56 14.46 12.47 20.98
CA GLU A 56 13.13 13.07 20.92
C GLU A 56 12.67 13.25 19.47
N PHE A 57 11.39 13.00 19.21
CA PHE A 57 10.77 13.22 17.92
C PHE A 57 9.41 13.90 18.10
N THR A 58 8.99 14.63 17.07
CA THR A 58 7.61 15.07 16.90
C THR A 58 7.24 14.85 15.44
N THR A 59 6.48 13.81 15.17
CA THR A 59 6.07 13.45 13.81
C THR A 59 4.62 13.83 13.55
N ARG A 60 4.17 13.66 12.30
CA ARG A 60 2.80 13.88 11.86
C ARG A 60 2.03 12.56 11.79
N LEU A 61 0.78 12.62 12.21
CA LEU A 61 -0.25 11.63 11.90
C LEU A 61 -1.36 12.28 11.08
N VAL A 62 -1.92 11.55 10.12
CA VAL A 62 -3.21 11.87 9.49
C VAL A 62 -4.21 10.82 9.94
N VAL A 63 -5.32 11.22 10.54
CA VAL A 63 -6.32 10.30 11.09
C VAL A 63 -7.66 10.51 10.41
N ARG A 64 -8.15 9.44 9.79
CA ARG A 64 -9.44 9.38 9.12
C ARG A 64 -10.29 8.31 9.80
N ARG A 65 -11.37 8.71 10.46
CA ARG A 65 -12.18 7.79 11.29
C ARG A 65 -13.66 8.15 11.28
N PRO A 66 -14.57 7.21 11.61
CA PRO A 66 -15.96 7.53 11.88
C PRO A 66 -16.09 8.60 12.96
N ALA A 67 -16.98 9.58 12.74
CA ALA A 67 -17.32 10.59 13.73
C ALA A 67 -18.17 10.01 14.87
N ASP A 68 -19.09 9.09 14.52
CA ASP A 68 -19.90 8.33 15.46
C ASP A 68 -19.20 7.01 15.82
N ALA A 69 -19.00 6.77 17.12
CA ALA A 69 -18.42 5.54 17.63
C ALA A 69 -19.24 4.29 17.25
N ALA A 70 -20.56 4.42 17.07
CA ALA A 70 -21.41 3.30 16.64
C ALA A 70 -21.15 2.84 15.20
N ALA A 71 -20.54 3.69 14.37
CA ALA A 71 -20.15 3.37 13.00
C ALA A 71 -18.72 2.79 12.91
N PHE A 72 -17.96 2.78 14.01
CA PHE A 72 -16.63 2.20 14.06
C PHE A 72 -16.67 0.69 14.21
N ASN A 73 -15.95 -0.03 13.34
CA ASN A 73 -15.93 -1.49 13.31
C ASN A 73 -14.93 -2.12 14.30
N GLY A 74 -14.21 -1.32 15.09
CA GLY A 74 -13.22 -1.81 16.04
C GLY A 74 -11.83 -2.05 15.44
N CYS A 75 -11.58 -1.69 14.19
CA CYS A 75 -10.29 -1.85 13.51
C CYS A 75 -9.61 -0.53 13.18
N VAL A 76 -8.35 -0.40 13.61
CA VAL A 76 -7.47 0.67 13.15
C VAL A 76 -6.50 0.12 12.11
N VAL A 77 -6.39 0.78 10.97
CA VAL A 77 -5.40 0.49 9.93
C VAL A 77 -4.32 1.57 10.00
N VAL A 78 -3.11 1.19 10.37
CA VAL A 78 -1.96 2.07 10.53
C VAL A 78 -1.07 1.95 9.30
N GLU A 79 -1.06 2.99 8.48
CA GLU A 79 -0.25 3.03 7.27
C GLU A 79 1.10 3.67 7.55
N TRP A 80 2.18 2.98 7.19
CA TRP A 80 3.50 3.60 7.08
C TRP A 80 3.51 4.44 5.81
N LEU A 81 3.47 5.78 5.94
CA LEU A 81 3.41 6.67 4.78
C LEU A 81 4.68 6.55 3.93
N ASN A 82 4.50 6.52 2.62
CA ASN A 82 5.57 6.27 1.66
C ASN A 82 6.28 7.57 1.29
N VAL A 83 7.61 7.61 1.38
CA VAL A 83 8.42 8.82 1.12
C VAL A 83 9.19 8.77 -0.21
N SER A 84 8.91 7.80 -1.08
CA SER A 84 9.69 7.57 -2.30
C SER A 84 9.72 8.77 -3.25
N SER A 85 8.70 9.63 -3.23
CA SER A 85 8.58 10.86 -4.01
C SER A 85 9.36 12.05 -3.42
N GLY A 86 9.93 11.92 -2.22
CA GLY A 86 10.56 13.02 -1.48
C GLY A 86 9.61 13.71 -0.49
N SER A 87 8.37 13.23 -0.39
CA SER A 87 7.39 13.60 0.62
C SER A 87 6.44 12.42 0.89
N ASP A 88 5.73 12.46 2.02
CA ASP A 88 4.72 11.44 2.32
C ASP A 88 3.63 11.35 1.26
N ALA A 89 3.30 10.11 0.92
CA ALA A 89 2.12 9.70 0.17
C ALA A 89 1.42 8.55 0.93
N ALA A 90 0.12 8.39 0.68
CA ALA A 90 -0.70 7.32 1.26
C ALA A 90 -1.24 6.39 0.15
N PRO A 91 -0.37 5.58 -0.48
CA PRO A 91 -0.77 4.66 -1.53
C PRO A 91 -1.79 3.62 -1.03
N GLU A 92 -1.62 3.08 0.18
CA GLU A 92 -2.57 2.10 0.72
C GLU A 92 -3.92 2.74 0.96
N TYR A 93 -3.98 3.92 1.58
CA TYR A 93 -5.24 4.64 1.68
C TYR A 93 -5.90 4.84 0.32
N SER A 94 -5.14 5.21 -0.72
CA SER A 94 -5.69 5.45 -2.06
C SER A 94 -6.32 4.19 -2.67
N TYR A 95 -5.75 3.00 -2.46
CA TYR A 95 -6.37 1.73 -2.88
C TYR A 95 -7.54 1.29 -1.97
N LEU A 96 -7.40 1.49 -0.66
CA LEU A 96 -8.28 0.92 0.37
C LEU A 96 -9.43 1.86 0.79
N ALA A 97 -9.42 3.14 0.42
CA ALA A 97 -10.33 4.16 0.96
C ALA A 97 -11.81 3.77 0.88
N ALA A 98 -12.25 3.21 -0.25
CA ALA A 98 -13.63 2.79 -0.43
C ALA A 98 -14.04 1.72 0.61
N GLU A 99 -13.15 0.78 0.89
CA GLU A 99 -13.39 -0.25 1.90
C GLU A 99 -13.29 0.28 3.33
N LEU A 100 -12.25 1.08 3.60
CA LEU A 100 -12.03 1.69 4.91
C LEU A 100 -13.28 2.47 5.35
N VAL A 101 -13.84 3.27 4.45
CA VAL A 101 -15.00 4.12 4.71
C VAL A 101 -16.29 3.31 4.79
N ARG A 102 -16.55 2.42 3.81
CA ARG A 102 -17.79 1.64 3.75
C ARG A 102 -17.96 0.71 4.95
N ALA A 103 -16.87 0.11 5.43
CA ALA A 103 -16.91 -0.88 6.49
C ALA A 103 -16.60 -0.31 7.89
N GLY A 104 -16.41 1.02 8.05
CA GLY A 104 -16.30 1.63 9.37
C GLY A 104 -14.90 1.55 10.01
N TYR A 105 -13.83 1.42 9.24
CA TYR A 105 -12.46 1.41 9.77
C TYR A 105 -12.02 2.81 10.20
N ALA A 106 -11.12 2.87 11.17
CA ALA A 106 -10.27 4.05 11.38
C ALA A 106 -8.94 3.82 10.67
N TRP A 107 -8.40 4.86 10.04
CA TRP A 107 -7.10 4.85 9.39
C TRP A 107 -6.18 5.90 9.99
N VAL A 108 -4.91 5.54 10.20
CA VAL A 108 -3.87 6.39 10.76
C VAL A 108 -2.63 6.32 9.85
N GLY A 109 -2.42 7.35 9.04
CA GLY A 109 -1.19 7.51 8.27
C GLY A 109 -0.08 8.08 9.14
N VAL A 110 1.06 7.39 9.21
CA VAL A 110 2.22 7.75 10.03
C VAL A 110 3.37 8.24 9.17
N SER A 111 3.82 9.47 9.38
CA SER A 111 5.08 10.00 8.84
C SER A 111 6.27 9.37 9.57
N ALA A 112 6.53 8.09 9.32
CA ALA A 112 7.52 7.32 10.11
C ALA A 112 8.97 7.58 9.70
N GLN A 113 9.21 8.18 8.53
CA GLN A 113 10.56 8.43 8.00
C GLN A 113 10.91 9.92 7.97
N TYR A 114 12.20 10.19 8.08
CA TYR A 114 12.83 11.51 8.09
C TYR A 114 12.37 12.38 6.93
N VAL A 115 12.36 11.84 5.71
CA VAL A 115 11.99 12.56 4.48
C VAL A 115 10.56 13.09 4.52
N GLY A 116 9.64 12.38 5.19
CA GLY A 116 8.24 12.81 5.33
C GLY A 116 8.08 14.10 6.14
N ILE A 117 9.03 14.39 7.05
CA ILE A 117 8.99 15.56 7.94
C ILE A 117 9.98 16.64 7.50
N GLU A 118 11.25 16.26 7.31
CA GLU A 118 12.38 17.17 7.09
C GLU A 118 12.64 17.43 5.60
N GLY A 119 11.95 16.70 4.72
CA GLY A 119 12.18 16.76 3.27
C GLY A 119 13.47 16.07 2.85
N GLY A 120 13.54 15.69 1.59
CA GLY A 120 14.71 15.03 1.02
C GLY A 120 14.49 14.66 -0.44
N ALA A 121 15.57 14.38 -1.16
CA ALA A 121 15.46 14.01 -2.56
C ALA A 121 14.58 12.75 -2.73
N GLY A 122 13.55 12.84 -3.56
CA GLY A 122 12.76 11.69 -3.98
C GLY A 122 13.61 10.72 -4.80
N SER A 123 13.33 9.43 -4.63
CA SER A 123 13.94 8.34 -5.39
C SER A 123 13.23 8.04 -6.70
N VAL A 124 11.94 8.41 -6.78
CA VAL A 124 11.17 8.40 -8.03
C VAL A 124 11.30 9.79 -8.65
N GLY A 125 11.78 9.87 -9.89
CA GLY A 125 12.18 11.11 -10.56
C GLY A 125 11.03 12.04 -10.96
N VAL A 126 10.01 12.19 -10.13
CA VAL A 126 8.88 13.10 -10.35
C VAL A 126 9.35 14.51 -10.02
N THR A 127 9.40 15.40 -11.00
CA THR A 127 9.75 16.81 -10.81
C THR A 127 8.61 17.55 -10.09
N THR A 128 8.61 17.54 -8.76
CA THR A 128 7.60 18.25 -7.92
C THR A 128 8.16 19.50 -7.22
N GLY A 129 9.19 20.12 -7.80
CA GLY A 129 9.92 21.23 -7.17
C GLY A 129 11.03 20.75 -6.23
N GLU A 130 11.68 21.66 -5.52
CA GLU A 130 12.70 21.29 -4.55
C GLU A 130 12.04 20.57 -3.35
N PRO A 131 12.64 19.48 -2.84
CA PRO A 131 12.15 18.85 -1.62
C PRO A 131 12.18 19.85 -0.46
N GLN A 132 11.03 20.02 0.18
CA GLN A 132 10.87 20.93 1.31
C GLN A 132 10.33 20.16 2.51
N SER A 133 10.89 20.44 3.69
CA SER A 133 10.30 20.01 4.95
C SER A 133 8.86 20.50 5.07
N LEU A 134 8.05 19.80 5.86
CA LEU A 134 6.68 20.26 6.16
C LEU A 134 6.70 21.66 6.76
N ALA A 135 7.63 21.93 7.68
CA ALA A 135 7.81 23.25 8.27
C ALA A 135 8.13 24.35 7.25
N ALA A 136 8.84 24.05 6.16
CA ALA A 136 9.08 25.01 5.09
C ALA A 136 7.85 25.25 4.21
N LYS A 137 7.03 24.22 3.97
CA LYS A 137 5.78 24.31 3.18
C LYS A 137 4.70 25.13 3.90
N ASP A 138 4.57 24.92 5.21
CA ASP A 138 3.60 25.59 6.06
C ASP A 138 4.13 25.73 7.51
N PRO A 139 4.90 26.80 7.78
CA PRO A 139 5.50 27.03 9.10
C PRO A 139 4.46 27.15 10.22
N ASP A 140 3.33 27.79 9.95
CA ASP A 140 2.28 28.02 10.96
C ASP A 140 1.71 26.71 11.47
N ARG A 141 1.63 25.69 10.60
CA ARG A 141 1.10 24.36 10.93
C ARG A 141 2.17 23.41 11.49
N TYR A 142 3.38 23.43 10.92
CA TYR A 142 4.35 22.34 11.09
C TYR A 142 5.67 22.74 11.78
N ALA A 143 5.86 23.98 12.22
CA ALA A 143 7.13 24.42 12.84
C ALA A 143 7.57 23.62 14.08
N GLY A 144 6.66 22.90 14.74
CA GLY A 144 6.97 22.04 15.88
C GLY A 144 7.32 20.59 15.53
N LEU A 145 7.29 20.20 14.26
CA LEU A 145 7.65 18.85 13.83
C LEU A 145 9.18 18.71 13.71
N HIS A 146 9.69 17.54 14.07
CA HIS A 146 11.11 17.19 13.97
C HIS A 146 11.29 15.67 13.93
N HIS A 147 12.14 15.18 13.02
CA HIS A 147 12.49 13.76 12.91
C HIS A 147 13.99 13.51 13.11
N PRO A 148 14.41 12.64 14.06
CA PRO A 148 15.83 12.45 14.42
C PRO A 148 16.65 11.59 13.43
N GLY A 149 16.09 11.25 12.27
CA GLY A 149 16.68 10.35 11.27
C GLY A 149 16.02 8.96 11.19
N ASP A 150 16.20 8.27 10.07
CA ASP A 150 15.60 6.95 9.81
C ASP A 150 16.16 5.83 10.68
N ALA A 151 17.28 6.06 11.40
CA ALA A 151 17.71 5.16 12.49
C ALA A 151 16.62 4.88 13.55
N TYR A 152 15.61 5.75 13.65
CA TYR A 152 14.54 5.68 14.64
C TYR A 152 13.16 5.33 14.06
N CYS A 153 13.02 5.20 12.73
CA CYS A 153 11.71 5.09 12.06
C CYS A 153 10.88 3.89 12.54
N TYR A 154 11.53 2.75 12.79
CA TYR A 154 10.87 1.54 13.26
C TYR A 154 10.28 1.68 14.67
N ASP A 155 10.96 2.37 15.59
CA ASP A 155 10.44 2.60 16.94
C ASP A 155 9.37 3.68 16.96
N ILE A 156 9.48 4.69 16.10
CA ILE A 156 8.44 5.70 15.91
C ILE A 156 7.15 5.01 15.45
N PHE A 157 7.22 4.19 14.39
CA PHE A 157 6.07 3.46 13.88
C PHE A 157 5.48 2.50 14.92
N ARG A 158 6.34 1.72 15.61
CA ARG A 158 5.93 0.83 16.70
C ARG A 158 5.22 1.56 17.83
N SER A 159 5.83 2.66 18.31
CA SER A 159 5.30 3.42 19.45
C SER A 159 3.95 4.04 19.13
N ILE A 160 3.75 4.49 17.90
CA ILE A 160 2.48 5.02 17.42
C ILE A 160 1.43 3.91 17.31
N GLY A 161 1.78 2.76 16.73
CA GLY A 161 0.90 1.57 16.67
C GLY A 161 0.42 1.13 18.06
N LEU A 162 1.34 1.09 19.03
CA LEU A 162 1.01 0.78 20.44
C LEU A 162 0.16 1.88 21.10
N ALA A 163 0.37 3.15 20.76
CA ALA A 163 -0.36 4.27 21.35
C ALA A 163 -1.82 4.34 20.87
N VAL A 164 -2.11 3.94 19.62
CA VAL A 164 -3.48 3.93 19.09
C VAL A 164 -4.30 2.73 19.55
N ARG A 165 -3.65 1.69 20.09
CA ARG A 165 -4.32 0.49 20.64
C ARG A 165 -5.07 0.81 21.94
N GLY A 166 -6.16 0.07 22.19
CA GLY A 166 -6.85 0.03 23.49
C GLY A 166 -8.23 0.67 23.51
N ASP A 167 -8.80 0.75 24.70
CA ASP A 167 -10.10 1.37 24.92
C ASP A 167 -9.96 2.88 25.18
N HIS A 168 -10.40 3.69 24.22
CA HIS A 168 -10.43 5.15 24.30
C HIS A 168 -11.87 5.68 24.46
N SER A 169 -12.85 4.82 24.76
CA SER A 169 -14.28 5.16 24.86
C SER A 169 -14.72 5.68 26.24
N GLY A 170 -13.88 5.50 27.27
CA GLY A 170 -14.20 5.89 28.66
C GLY A 170 -14.25 7.41 28.90
N GLU A 171 -14.70 7.83 30.09
CA GLU A 171 -14.93 9.24 30.49
C GLU A 171 -13.67 10.11 30.67
N SER A 172 -12.47 9.52 30.54
CA SER A 172 -11.20 10.26 30.55
C SER A 172 -10.29 9.82 29.40
N PRO A 173 -10.73 9.94 28.13
CA PRO A 173 -9.76 9.96 27.05
C PRO A 173 -8.92 11.23 27.27
N THR A 174 -7.60 11.17 27.07
CA THR A 174 -6.87 12.42 26.83
C THR A 174 -7.59 13.10 25.66
N PRO A 175 -8.21 14.30 25.82
CA PRO A 175 -9.13 14.86 24.82
C PRO A 175 -8.51 14.99 23.43
N ASP A 176 -7.18 15.10 23.39
CA ASP A 176 -6.37 15.22 22.18
C ASP A 176 -5.97 13.87 21.55
N HIS A 177 -6.42 12.73 22.11
CA HIS A 177 -6.15 11.42 21.52
C HIS A 177 -6.82 11.30 20.15
N PRO A 178 -6.12 10.85 19.10
CA PRO A 178 -6.68 10.82 17.75
C PRO A 178 -7.91 9.92 17.59
N LEU A 179 -8.01 8.91 18.46
CA LEU A 179 -9.11 7.94 18.50
C LEU A 179 -10.01 8.10 19.73
N ALA A 180 -10.02 9.28 20.37
CA ALA A 180 -10.90 9.54 21.51
C ALA A 180 -12.36 9.18 21.19
N GLY A 181 -13.00 8.41 22.07
CA GLY A 181 -14.36 7.90 21.92
C GLY A 181 -14.46 6.52 21.24
N LEU A 182 -13.37 5.95 20.73
CA LEU A 182 -13.38 4.66 20.04
C LEU A 182 -12.80 3.52 20.90
N ALA A 183 -13.43 2.34 20.86
CA ALA A 183 -12.91 1.13 21.47
C ALA A 183 -12.16 0.29 20.41
N VAL A 184 -10.83 0.31 20.43
CA VAL A 184 -10.00 -0.37 19.42
C VAL A 184 -9.80 -1.83 19.78
N GLY A 185 -10.35 -2.73 18.96
CA GLY A 185 -10.22 -4.18 19.11
C GLY A 185 -9.01 -4.77 18.38
N SER A 186 -8.69 -4.27 17.19
CA SER A 186 -7.46 -4.67 16.48
C SER A 186 -6.79 -3.52 15.73
N VAL A 187 -5.48 -3.67 15.52
CA VAL A 187 -4.60 -2.72 14.84
C VAL A 187 -3.81 -3.47 13.77
N LEU A 188 -4.03 -3.11 12.50
CA LEU A 188 -3.32 -3.67 11.36
C LEU A 188 -2.25 -2.68 10.89
N ALA A 189 -1.08 -3.18 10.49
CA ALA A 189 -0.04 -2.37 9.86
C ALA A 189 -0.04 -2.61 8.34
N VAL A 190 -0.03 -1.52 7.57
CA VAL A 190 -0.05 -1.59 6.10
C VAL A 190 0.99 -0.67 5.49
N GLY A 191 1.48 -1.02 4.31
CA GLY A 191 2.43 -0.18 3.58
C GLY A 191 2.76 -0.76 2.21
N GLU A 192 2.98 0.14 1.26
CA GLU A 192 3.30 -0.15 -0.13
C GLU A 192 4.72 0.29 -0.49
N SER A 193 5.38 -0.41 -1.42
CA SER A 193 6.69 -0.05 -1.98
C SER A 193 7.78 0.14 -0.92
N GLN A 194 8.34 1.35 -0.76
CA GLN A 194 9.34 1.63 0.27
C GLN A 194 8.83 1.35 1.69
N SER A 195 7.56 1.67 1.96
CA SER A 195 6.92 1.35 3.22
C SER A 195 6.79 -0.16 3.42
N ALA A 196 6.55 -0.92 2.35
CA ALA A 196 6.53 -2.39 2.40
C ALA A 196 7.93 -2.98 2.63
N MET A 197 8.98 -2.35 2.11
CA MET A 197 10.38 -2.69 2.45
C MET A 197 10.67 -2.41 3.92
N ALA A 198 10.14 -1.31 4.47
CA ALA A 198 10.23 -1.02 5.90
C ALA A 198 9.48 -2.06 6.74
N LEU A 199 8.24 -2.39 6.38
CA LEU A 199 7.46 -3.44 7.05
C LEU A 199 8.13 -4.81 6.96
N THR A 200 8.80 -5.12 5.84
CA THR A 200 9.61 -6.34 5.70
C THR A 200 10.71 -6.42 6.75
N THR A 201 11.44 -5.32 6.98
CA THR A 201 12.45 -5.26 8.04
C THR A 201 11.78 -5.32 9.41
N TYR A 202 10.69 -4.58 9.61
CA TYR A 202 9.95 -4.52 10.86
C TYR A 202 9.50 -5.91 11.32
N VAL A 203 8.78 -6.66 10.47
CA VAL A 203 8.28 -7.98 10.85
C VAL A 203 9.41 -8.97 11.11
N ASN A 204 10.54 -8.83 10.41
CA ASN A 204 11.67 -9.73 10.59
C ASN A 204 12.52 -9.43 11.83
N THR A 205 12.60 -8.16 12.26
CA THR A 205 13.61 -7.73 13.24
C THR A 205 13.05 -7.04 14.48
N VAL A 206 11.87 -6.41 14.37
CA VAL A 206 11.32 -5.52 15.39
C VAL A 206 10.04 -6.06 16.02
N ALA A 207 9.14 -6.61 15.19
CA ALA A 207 7.81 -7.00 15.62
C ALA A 207 7.87 -7.94 16.83
N GLY A 208 7.20 -7.53 17.91
CA GLY A 208 6.94 -8.36 19.08
C GLY A 208 5.44 -8.67 19.23
N ASP A 209 5.14 -9.60 20.15
CA ASP A 209 3.78 -10.03 20.44
C ASP A 209 2.90 -8.83 20.85
N GLY A 210 1.79 -8.64 20.15
CA GLY A 210 0.81 -7.59 20.44
C GLY A 210 1.14 -6.19 19.93
N ASP A 211 2.22 -6.01 19.16
CA ASP A 211 2.50 -4.72 18.51
C ASP A 211 1.39 -4.41 17.48
N PHE A 212 1.19 -5.31 16.52
CA PHE A 212 0.11 -5.26 15.52
C PHE A 212 -0.54 -6.64 15.41
N ASP A 213 -1.83 -6.67 15.07
CA ASP A 213 -2.62 -7.90 14.96
C ASP A 213 -2.54 -8.52 13.55
N GLY A 214 -1.99 -7.80 12.57
CA GLY A 214 -1.77 -8.31 11.22
C GLY A 214 -1.03 -7.30 10.34
N PHE A 215 -0.41 -7.79 9.26
CA PHE A 215 0.40 -6.99 8.35
C PHE A 215 -0.03 -7.17 6.89
N LEU A 216 -0.29 -6.07 6.19
CA LEU A 216 -0.38 -6.03 4.72
C LEU A 216 0.91 -5.43 4.18
N ILE A 217 1.71 -6.25 3.48
CA ILE A 217 2.97 -5.83 2.87
C ILE A 217 2.79 -5.87 1.35
N HIS A 218 2.63 -4.70 0.75
CA HIS A 218 2.26 -4.57 -0.66
C HIS A 218 3.43 -4.07 -1.51
N SER A 219 3.75 -4.72 -2.61
CA SER A 219 4.79 -4.28 -3.55
C SER A 219 6.18 -4.12 -2.93
N ARG A 220 6.57 -5.06 -2.06
CA ARG A 220 7.91 -5.07 -1.46
C ARG A 220 8.98 -5.58 -2.44
N ALA A 221 10.20 -5.07 -2.32
CA ALA A 221 11.37 -5.65 -2.97
C ALA A 221 11.82 -6.95 -2.28
N ALA A 222 12.77 -7.64 -2.93
CA ALA A 222 13.44 -8.82 -2.39
C ALA A 222 14.11 -8.56 -1.04
N ALA A 223 14.69 -7.37 -0.85
CA ALA A 223 15.30 -6.95 0.41
C ALA A 223 14.37 -6.05 1.24
N GLY A 224 14.61 -6.03 2.54
CA GLY A 224 14.01 -5.04 3.45
C GLY A 224 14.76 -3.71 3.43
N LEU A 225 14.12 -2.66 3.95
CA LEU A 225 14.73 -1.35 4.13
C LEU A 225 15.85 -1.45 5.20
N PRO A 226 17.02 -0.82 5.03
CA PRO A 226 18.11 -0.92 6.02
C PRO A 226 17.78 -0.23 7.34
N ALA A 227 18.72 -0.31 8.29
CA ALA A 227 18.61 0.32 9.61
C ALA A 227 18.49 1.85 9.57
N GLY A 228 19.00 2.49 8.51
CA GLY A 228 19.11 3.96 8.43
C GLY A 228 20.20 4.54 9.35
N GLU A 229 20.33 5.87 9.26
CA GLU A 229 21.33 6.65 10.01
C GLU A 229 20.66 7.78 10.80
N VAL A 230 21.37 8.31 11.79
CA VAL A 230 20.91 9.44 12.60
C VAL A 230 20.96 10.72 11.75
N GLY A 231 19.89 11.52 11.81
CA GLY A 231 19.78 12.81 11.14
C GLY A 231 19.61 12.77 9.62
N THR A 232 19.39 11.59 9.01
CA THR A 232 19.19 11.47 7.56
C THR A 232 18.06 10.51 7.20
N GLY A 233 17.53 10.64 5.99
CA GLY A 233 16.68 9.63 5.37
C GLY A 233 17.48 8.49 4.73
N ILE A 234 16.84 7.34 4.53
CA ILE A 234 17.40 6.20 3.81
C ILE A 234 17.35 6.44 2.30
N ASP A 235 18.47 6.17 1.62
CA ASP A 235 18.47 6.04 0.16
C ASP A 235 17.94 4.66 -0.25
N VAL A 236 16.68 4.62 -0.66
CA VAL A 236 16.01 3.38 -1.09
C VAL A 236 16.65 2.74 -2.31
N SER A 237 17.46 3.46 -3.10
CA SER A 237 18.15 2.86 -4.25
C SER A 237 19.09 1.72 -3.84
N THR A 238 19.62 1.79 -2.62
CA THR A 238 20.48 0.76 -2.02
C THR A 238 19.74 -0.54 -1.70
N VAL A 239 18.41 -0.51 -1.56
CA VAL A 239 17.59 -1.69 -1.24
C VAL A 239 17.55 -2.66 -2.43
N PHE A 240 17.53 -2.15 -3.65
CA PHE A 240 17.43 -3.01 -4.84
C PHE A 240 18.66 -3.87 -5.10
N SER A 241 19.80 -3.58 -4.46
CA SER A 241 20.99 -4.43 -4.44
C SER A 241 21.20 -5.15 -3.10
N GLY A 242 20.29 -4.97 -2.15
CA GLY A 242 20.32 -5.60 -0.84
C GLY A 242 20.11 -7.11 -0.88
N GLU A 243 20.43 -7.76 0.24
CA GLU A 243 20.30 -9.21 0.39
C GLU A 243 18.82 -9.63 0.35
N PRO A 244 18.43 -10.55 -0.57
CA PRO A 244 17.09 -11.11 -0.61
C PRO A 244 16.71 -11.71 0.75
N THR A 245 15.60 -11.26 1.33
CA THR A 245 15.15 -11.63 2.68
C THR A 245 13.71 -12.10 2.67
N THR A 246 13.46 -13.32 3.17
CA THR A 246 12.12 -13.85 3.38
C THR A 246 11.47 -13.28 4.64
N ILE A 247 10.15 -13.44 4.80
CA ILE A 247 9.44 -13.17 6.05
C ILE A 247 9.63 -14.37 6.99
N ARG A 248 10.04 -14.13 8.24
CA ARG A 248 10.18 -15.15 9.28
C ARG A 248 8.84 -15.86 9.55
N THR A 249 8.90 -17.14 9.89
CA THR A 249 7.71 -18.01 9.98
C THR A 249 7.20 -18.25 11.39
N ASP A 250 7.79 -17.60 12.39
CA ASP A 250 7.48 -17.72 13.82
C ASP A 250 6.77 -16.46 14.38
N LEU A 251 6.10 -15.70 13.52
CA LEU A 251 5.23 -14.58 13.92
C LEU A 251 3.88 -15.09 14.44
N ASP A 252 3.40 -14.49 15.53
CA ASP A 252 2.03 -14.72 16.02
C ASP A 252 0.99 -14.04 15.12
N ALA A 253 1.29 -12.83 14.64
CA ALA A 253 0.40 -12.06 13.80
C ALA A 253 0.47 -12.54 12.33
N PRO A 254 -0.68 -12.66 11.63
CA PRO A 254 -0.71 -12.97 10.21
C PRO A 254 -0.09 -11.88 9.32
N VAL A 255 0.51 -12.32 8.21
CA VAL A 255 1.09 -11.47 7.17
C VAL A 255 0.47 -11.83 5.83
N LEU A 256 -0.12 -10.84 5.17
CA LEU A 256 -0.52 -10.90 3.77
C LEU A 256 0.49 -10.10 2.94
N VAL A 257 1.19 -10.76 2.04
CA VAL A 257 2.07 -10.12 1.06
C VAL A 257 1.32 -10.05 -0.27
N VAL A 258 1.24 -8.85 -0.85
CA VAL A 258 0.63 -8.63 -2.18
C VAL A 258 1.70 -8.10 -3.12
N GLN A 259 1.77 -8.63 -4.33
CA GLN A 259 2.77 -8.28 -5.34
C GLN A 259 2.15 -8.10 -6.71
N THR A 260 2.73 -7.21 -7.49
CA THR A 260 2.40 -6.97 -8.89
C THR A 260 3.42 -7.62 -9.82
N GLU A 261 3.18 -7.61 -11.12
CA GLU A 261 4.16 -8.12 -12.08
C GLU A 261 5.48 -7.35 -12.04
N THR A 262 5.40 -6.02 -11.84
CA THR A 262 6.58 -5.17 -11.69
C THR A 262 7.45 -5.64 -10.52
N ASP A 263 6.83 -6.00 -9.40
CA ASP A 263 7.53 -6.33 -8.16
C ASP A 263 8.19 -7.72 -8.19
N VAL A 264 7.49 -8.68 -8.83
CA VAL A 264 7.99 -10.05 -9.01
C VAL A 264 9.28 -10.04 -9.82
N LEU A 265 9.33 -9.22 -10.88
CA LEU A 265 10.51 -9.05 -11.72
C LEU A 265 11.18 -7.69 -11.47
N THR A 266 11.69 -7.05 -12.53
CA THR A 266 12.41 -5.76 -12.53
C THR A 266 13.51 -5.66 -11.47
N ASN A 267 13.77 -4.45 -10.95
CA ASN A 267 14.73 -4.22 -9.88
C ASN A 267 14.22 -4.67 -8.50
N PHE A 268 12.93 -4.92 -8.33
CA PHE A 268 12.34 -5.41 -7.08
C PHE A 268 12.68 -6.87 -6.81
N ARG A 269 12.71 -7.72 -7.86
CA ARG A 269 13.22 -9.10 -7.84
C ARG A 269 12.53 -10.00 -6.81
N TYR A 270 11.25 -9.79 -6.52
CA TYR A 270 10.55 -10.57 -5.48
C TYR A 270 10.54 -12.08 -5.77
N HIS A 271 10.65 -12.51 -7.03
CA HIS A 271 10.82 -13.94 -7.37
C HIS A 271 11.95 -14.66 -6.62
N LEU A 272 12.98 -13.95 -6.16
CA LEU A 272 14.10 -14.50 -5.39
C LEU A 272 13.73 -14.87 -3.94
N VAL A 273 12.61 -14.35 -3.43
CA VAL A 273 12.17 -14.51 -2.03
C VAL A 273 10.74 -15.05 -1.93
N ARG A 274 10.22 -15.65 -3.00
CA ARG A 274 8.92 -16.35 -2.96
C ARG A 274 8.91 -17.37 -1.83
N GLN A 275 7.82 -17.38 -1.08
CA GLN A 275 7.58 -18.32 0.01
C GLN A 275 6.26 -19.04 -0.22
N PRO A 276 6.16 -20.33 0.15
CA PRO A 276 4.87 -20.98 0.21
C PRO A 276 4.02 -20.36 1.31
N ASP A 277 2.71 -20.40 1.09
CA ASP A 277 1.69 -20.12 2.08
C ASP A 277 1.88 -20.94 3.37
N THR A 278 1.59 -20.34 4.53
CA THR A 278 1.62 -20.98 5.85
C THR A 278 0.38 -20.63 6.67
N ASP A 279 0.27 -21.08 7.92
CA ASP A 279 -0.82 -20.68 8.82
C ASP A 279 -0.77 -19.19 9.24
N ARG A 280 0.32 -18.48 8.91
CA ARG A 280 0.56 -17.06 9.23
C ARG A 280 1.07 -16.21 8.06
N LEU A 281 1.29 -16.81 6.90
CA LEU A 281 1.72 -16.11 5.69
C LEU A 281 0.81 -16.47 4.52
N ARG A 282 0.29 -15.45 3.84
CA ARG A 282 -0.38 -15.56 2.54
C ARG A 282 0.33 -14.69 1.53
N VAL A 283 0.53 -15.18 0.32
CA VAL A 283 1.15 -14.42 -0.78
C VAL A 283 0.20 -14.37 -1.97
N TRP A 284 -0.14 -13.16 -2.42
CA TRP A 284 -0.89 -12.93 -3.64
C TRP A 284 -0.02 -12.19 -4.64
N GLU A 285 0.13 -12.77 -5.83
CA GLU A 285 0.76 -12.10 -6.97
C GLU A 285 -0.33 -11.84 -8.02
N ILE A 286 -0.55 -10.59 -8.42
CA ILE A 286 -1.73 -10.19 -9.20
C ILE A 286 -1.34 -10.08 -10.68
N ALA A 287 -1.99 -10.87 -11.53
CA ALA A 287 -1.78 -10.81 -12.98
C ALA A 287 -2.35 -9.50 -13.57
N GLY A 288 -1.68 -8.96 -14.58
CA GLY A 288 -2.07 -7.74 -15.30
C GLY A 288 -1.84 -6.44 -14.54
N THR A 289 -1.00 -6.44 -13.50
CA THR A 289 -0.80 -5.26 -12.62
C THR A 289 0.64 -4.77 -12.60
N SER A 290 0.81 -3.49 -12.34
CA SER A 290 2.12 -2.85 -12.10
C SER A 290 2.19 -2.21 -10.71
N HIS A 291 3.40 -1.86 -10.30
CA HIS A 291 3.71 -1.29 -8.97
C HIS A 291 2.78 -0.13 -8.58
N ALA A 292 2.52 0.78 -9.51
CA ALA A 292 1.44 1.76 -9.44
C ALA A 292 0.67 1.74 -10.77
N ASP A 293 -0.60 2.16 -10.77
CA ASP A 293 -1.46 2.09 -11.94
C ASP A 293 -2.30 3.37 -12.10
N LEU A 294 -3.21 3.38 -13.09
CA LEU A 294 -4.11 4.51 -13.29
C LEU A 294 -4.92 4.86 -12.03
N HIS A 295 -5.27 3.89 -11.19
CA HIS A 295 -6.01 4.15 -9.95
C HIS A 295 -5.19 5.00 -8.96
N GLN A 296 -3.86 4.94 -8.99
CA GLN A 296 -3.02 5.81 -8.15
C GLN A 296 -2.80 7.20 -8.72
N ILE A 297 -2.63 7.34 -10.05
CA ILE A 297 -2.26 8.62 -10.67
C ILE A 297 -3.45 9.42 -11.23
N GLY A 298 -4.56 8.75 -11.55
CA GLY A 298 -5.77 9.36 -12.10
C GLY A 298 -5.48 10.24 -13.31
N ASP A 299 -6.12 11.41 -13.34
CA ASP A 299 -6.03 12.38 -14.45
C ASP A 299 -4.62 12.95 -14.66
N PHE A 300 -3.69 12.73 -13.72
CA PHE A 300 -2.32 13.21 -13.84
C PHE A 300 -1.39 12.31 -14.65
N GLU A 301 -1.92 11.21 -15.24
CA GLU A 301 -1.17 10.29 -16.10
C GLU A 301 -0.38 11.03 -17.20
N GLU A 302 -0.98 12.04 -17.83
CA GLU A 302 -0.35 12.78 -18.94
C GLU A 302 0.95 13.50 -18.54
N PHE A 303 1.13 13.78 -17.25
CA PHE A 303 2.32 14.46 -16.72
C PHE A 303 3.48 13.51 -16.40
N LEU A 304 3.26 12.19 -16.44
CA LEU A 304 4.31 11.21 -16.16
C LEU A 304 5.36 11.13 -17.29
N GLY A 305 4.99 11.50 -18.51
CA GLY A 305 5.88 11.44 -19.67
C GLY A 305 6.19 10.01 -20.13
N CYS A 306 5.30 9.05 -19.84
CA CYS A 306 5.44 7.67 -20.29
C CYS A 306 5.08 7.53 -21.78
N PRO A 307 5.78 6.64 -22.51
CA PRO A 307 5.57 6.48 -23.95
C PRO A 307 4.22 5.84 -24.28
N ASP A 308 3.70 5.02 -23.37
CA ASP A 308 2.44 4.29 -23.49
C ASP A 308 1.52 4.65 -22.31
N PRO A 309 0.19 4.47 -22.46
CA PRO A 309 -0.73 4.55 -21.33
C PRO A 309 -0.29 3.61 -20.21
N VAL A 310 -0.34 4.09 -18.97
CA VAL A 310 0.05 3.30 -17.80
C VAL A 310 -0.90 2.11 -17.59
N ASN A 311 -0.52 1.17 -16.75
CA ASN A 311 -1.31 -0.01 -16.46
C ASN A 311 -2.74 0.34 -16.00
N ARG A 312 -3.73 -0.41 -16.51
CA ARG A 312 -5.16 -0.35 -16.14
C ARG A 312 -5.59 -1.56 -15.30
N GLY A 313 -4.65 -2.16 -14.59
CA GLY A 313 -4.88 -3.31 -13.73
C GLY A 313 -5.87 -3.03 -12.61
N GLN A 314 -6.39 -4.10 -12.03
CA GLN A 314 -7.50 -4.07 -11.08
C GLN A 314 -7.07 -4.36 -9.64
N GLN A 315 -5.83 -4.02 -9.29
CA GLN A 315 -5.26 -4.33 -7.97
C GLN A 315 -6.05 -3.70 -6.81
N ARG A 316 -6.70 -2.55 -7.04
CA ARG A 316 -7.55 -1.88 -6.03
C ARG A 316 -8.60 -2.82 -5.42
N PHE A 317 -9.21 -3.69 -6.23
CA PHE A 317 -10.25 -4.62 -5.76
C PHE A 317 -9.65 -5.77 -4.97
N VAL A 318 -8.50 -6.27 -5.41
CA VAL A 318 -7.76 -7.34 -4.72
C VAL A 318 -7.24 -6.84 -3.37
N LEU A 319 -6.74 -5.61 -3.29
CA LEU A 319 -6.27 -5.00 -2.03
C LEU A 319 -7.40 -4.77 -1.04
N ARG A 320 -8.57 -4.29 -1.49
CA ARG A 320 -9.76 -4.15 -0.62
C ARG A 320 -10.20 -5.51 -0.06
N ALA A 321 -10.23 -6.55 -0.89
CA ALA A 321 -10.50 -7.92 -0.43
C ALA A 321 -9.42 -8.40 0.55
N GLY A 322 -8.15 -8.15 0.25
CA GLY A 322 -6.99 -8.48 1.08
C GLY A 322 -7.07 -7.86 2.46
N LEU A 323 -7.42 -6.57 2.57
CA LEU A 323 -7.64 -5.90 3.85
C LEU A 323 -8.73 -6.61 4.67
N ARG A 324 -9.87 -6.95 4.05
CA ARG A 324 -10.97 -7.58 4.77
C ARG A 324 -10.63 -8.99 5.26
N HIS A 325 -9.96 -9.78 4.42
CA HIS A 325 -9.44 -11.09 4.82
C HIS A 325 -8.40 -10.97 5.94
N LEU A 326 -7.46 -10.02 5.82
CA LEU A 326 -6.46 -9.79 6.85
C LEU A 326 -7.10 -9.41 8.19
N ARG A 327 -8.11 -8.54 8.18
CA ARG A 327 -8.85 -8.19 9.40
C ARG A 327 -9.52 -9.42 10.01
N ALA A 328 -10.24 -10.20 9.20
CA ALA A 328 -10.91 -11.41 9.69
C ALA A 328 -9.90 -12.42 10.25
N TRP A 329 -8.77 -12.62 9.57
CA TRP A 329 -7.72 -13.54 9.97
C TRP A 329 -7.01 -13.11 11.25
N ALA A 330 -6.73 -11.81 11.40
CA ALA A 330 -6.20 -11.21 12.63
C ALA A 330 -7.12 -11.44 13.83
N ASP A 331 -8.44 -11.43 13.61
CA ASP A 331 -9.46 -11.71 14.64
C ASP A 331 -9.69 -13.21 14.89
N GLY A 332 -8.87 -14.09 14.29
CA GLY A 332 -8.96 -15.54 14.44
C GLY A 332 -9.93 -16.24 13.47
N GLY A 333 -10.40 -15.54 12.44
CA GLY A 333 -11.13 -16.11 11.31
C GLY A 333 -10.23 -16.88 10.33
N ASP A 334 -10.83 -17.32 9.23
CA ASP A 334 -10.12 -18.08 8.19
C ASP A 334 -9.03 -17.23 7.52
N PRO A 335 -7.90 -17.85 7.09
CA PRO A 335 -6.89 -17.14 6.32
C PRO A 335 -7.44 -16.70 4.96
N PRO A 336 -6.85 -15.65 4.34
CA PRO A 336 -7.12 -15.31 2.94
C PRO A 336 -6.98 -16.56 2.03
N PRO A 337 -7.75 -16.65 0.94
CA PRO A 337 -7.61 -17.74 -0.02
C PRO A 337 -6.18 -17.84 -0.57
N SER A 338 -5.74 -19.05 -0.87
CA SER A 338 -4.45 -19.28 -1.55
C SER A 338 -4.57 -19.02 -3.05
N ALA A 339 -3.50 -18.51 -3.65
CA ALA A 339 -3.38 -18.31 -5.10
C ALA A 339 -2.11 -18.98 -5.62
N ASP A 340 -2.15 -19.56 -6.82
CA ASP A 340 -0.93 -19.96 -7.51
C ASP A 340 -0.11 -18.71 -7.85
N PRO A 341 1.24 -18.75 -7.78
CA PRO A 341 2.07 -17.60 -8.14
C PRO A 341 2.00 -17.30 -9.65
N LEU A 342 2.43 -16.10 -10.04
CA LEU A 342 2.64 -15.77 -11.44
C LEU A 342 3.68 -16.71 -12.05
N ARG A 343 3.37 -17.24 -13.24
CA ARG A 343 4.22 -18.23 -13.91
C ARG A 343 5.44 -17.56 -14.52
N LEU A 344 6.60 -18.14 -14.23
CA LEU A 344 7.88 -17.67 -14.72
C LEU A 344 8.57 -18.76 -15.54
N ARG A 345 9.09 -18.39 -16.70
CA ARG A 345 10.03 -19.20 -17.46
C ARG A 345 11.45 -18.72 -17.21
N GLY A 346 12.41 -19.64 -17.31
CA GLY A 346 13.82 -19.30 -17.14
C GLY A 346 14.20 -18.91 -15.72
N VAL A 347 13.53 -19.41 -14.68
CA VAL A 347 13.85 -19.08 -13.26
C VAL A 347 15.29 -19.41 -12.83
N THR A 348 16.02 -20.19 -13.63
CA THR A 348 17.44 -20.50 -13.42
C THR A 348 18.38 -19.57 -14.18
N THR A 349 17.86 -18.63 -14.98
CA THR A 349 18.64 -17.61 -15.70
C THR A 349 18.73 -16.32 -14.85
N PRO A 350 19.67 -15.41 -15.16
CA PRO A 350 19.74 -14.11 -14.51
C PRO A 350 18.54 -13.20 -14.77
N GLU A 351 17.77 -13.49 -15.83
CA GLU A 351 16.66 -12.68 -16.32
C GLU A 351 15.46 -13.61 -16.60
N PRO A 352 14.70 -13.99 -15.55
CA PRO A 352 13.45 -14.73 -15.76
C PRO A 352 12.40 -13.84 -16.42
N GLU A 353 11.49 -14.48 -17.15
CA GLU A 353 10.41 -13.81 -17.86
C GLU A 353 9.07 -14.43 -17.44
N PHE A 354 7.99 -13.66 -17.58
CA PHE A 354 6.66 -14.20 -17.40
C PHE A 354 6.28 -15.17 -18.52
N GLU A 355 5.57 -16.23 -18.17
CA GLU A 355 4.77 -16.99 -19.13
C GLU A 355 3.46 -16.26 -19.36
N VAL A 356 3.13 -15.97 -20.61
CA VAL A 356 1.93 -15.23 -21.01
C VAL A 356 0.96 -16.10 -21.81
N ASP A 357 -0.32 -15.72 -21.80
CA ASP A 357 -1.36 -16.31 -22.63
C ASP A 357 -1.26 -15.87 -24.11
N ASP A 358 -2.26 -16.24 -24.91
CA ASP A 358 -2.33 -15.92 -26.34
C ASP A 358 -2.60 -14.42 -26.63
N ILE A 359 -3.03 -13.66 -25.62
CA ILE A 359 -3.22 -12.20 -25.69
C ILE A 359 -1.95 -11.47 -25.27
N GLY A 360 -1.18 -12.05 -24.34
CA GLY A 360 0.04 -11.46 -23.79
C GLY A 360 -0.05 -11.11 -22.31
N ASN A 361 -1.15 -11.48 -21.62
CA ASN A 361 -1.27 -11.30 -20.18
C ASN A 361 -0.60 -12.47 -19.44
N VAL A 362 0.00 -12.20 -18.28
CA VAL A 362 0.73 -13.21 -17.50
C VAL A 362 -0.19 -14.32 -16.99
N LEU A 363 0.29 -15.56 -17.02
CA LEU A 363 -0.41 -16.75 -16.50
C LEU A 363 -0.21 -16.93 -14.98
N GLY A 364 -1.18 -17.55 -14.33
CA GLY A 364 -1.17 -17.76 -12.87
C GLY A 364 -1.60 -16.50 -12.11
N GLY A 365 -1.26 -16.45 -10.82
CA GLY A 365 -1.61 -15.34 -9.96
C GLY A 365 -3.08 -15.24 -9.60
N VAL A 366 -3.40 -14.19 -8.85
CA VAL A 366 -4.77 -13.68 -8.71
C VAL A 366 -5.16 -13.01 -10.02
N ARG A 367 -6.23 -13.51 -10.65
CA ARG A 367 -6.74 -13.00 -11.93
C ARG A 367 -8.03 -12.20 -11.71
N THR A 368 -8.15 -11.12 -12.46
CA THR A 368 -9.30 -10.21 -12.45
C THR A 368 -9.94 -10.19 -13.83
N PRO A 369 -11.17 -9.65 -13.99
CA PRO A 369 -11.86 -9.59 -15.28
C PRO A 369 -11.08 -8.95 -16.41
N CYS A 370 -10.24 -7.93 -16.14
CA CYS A 370 -9.41 -7.32 -17.18
C CYS A 370 -8.34 -8.27 -17.76
N VAL A 371 -8.06 -9.38 -17.08
CA VAL A 371 -7.11 -10.42 -17.49
C VAL A 371 -7.81 -11.69 -17.98
N ASP A 372 -8.95 -12.07 -17.41
CA ASP A 372 -9.72 -13.26 -17.80
C ASP A 372 -10.70 -13.02 -18.97
N ALA A 373 -11.15 -11.78 -19.15
CA ALA A 373 -11.90 -11.31 -20.32
C ALA A 373 -11.22 -10.05 -20.90
N PRO A 374 -10.00 -10.17 -21.45
CA PRO A 374 -9.20 -9.02 -21.83
C PRO A 374 -9.69 -8.36 -23.13
N THR A 375 -9.67 -7.03 -23.14
CA THR A 375 -9.67 -6.19 -24.36
C THR A 375 -8.35 -5.43 -24.54
N GLN A 376 -7.46 -5.56 -23.56
CA GLN A 376 -6.16 -4.91 -23.49
C GLN A 376 -5.13 -5.92 -23.01
N VAL A 377 -3.88 -5.70 -23.43
CA VAL A 377 -2.69 -6.34 -22.87
C VAL A 377 -2.19 -5.45 -21.76
N LEU A 378 -2.17 -5.97 -20.54
CA LEU A 378 -1.69 -5.28 -19.35
C LEU A 378 -0.34 -5.87 -18.96
N SER A 379 0.66 -5.02 -18.73
CA SER A 379 1.99 -5.48 -18.31
C SER A 379 2.54 -4.61 -17.19
N GLY A 380 3.10 -5.24 -16.16
CA GLY A 380 3.94 -4.57 -15.18
C GLY A 380 5.43 -4.52 -15.57
N VAL A 381 5.80 -5.11 -16.70
CA VAL A 381 7.18 -5.07 -17.24
C VAL A 381 7.20 -4.31 -18.56
N VAL A 382 7.99 -3.25 -18.62
CA VAL A 382 8.14 -2.39 -19.80
C VAL A 382 9.55 -2.48 -20.38
N PRO A 383 9.75 -2.34 -21.71
CA PRO A 383 11.07 -2.39 -22.31
C PRO A 383 11.98 -1.24 -21.87
N GLU A 384 13.26 -1.55 -21.61
CA GLU A 384 14.32 -0.57 -21.34
C GLU A 384 14.99 -0.05 -22.63
N PRO A 385 15.56 1.17 -22.64
CA PRO A 385 15.65 2.12 -21.53
C PRO A 385 14.34 2.90 -21.32
N ILE A 386 13.92 3.04 -20.07
CA ILE A 386 12.73 3.77 -19.67
C ILE A 386 13.02 4.59 -18.40
N SER A 387 12.25 5.67 -18.15
CA SER A 387 12.38 6.40 -16.89
C SER A 387 11.92 5.52 -15.71
N ARG A 388 12.51 5.71 -14.53
CA ARG A 388 12.12 4.93 -13.34
C ARG A 388 10.64 5.07 -13.00
N ILE A 389 10.05 6.25 -13.20
CA ILE A 389 8.62 6.45 -12.95
C ILE A 389 7.79 5.59 -13.89
N CYS A 390 8.10 5.55 -15.20
CA CYS A 390 7.35 4.76 -16.16
C CYS A 390 7.58 3.25 -15.99
N LEU A 391 8.73 2.83 -15.46
CA LEU A 391 8.93 1.43 -15.05
C LEU A 391 7.91 1.00 -13.98
N LEU A 392 7.63 1.85 -13.00
CA LEU A 392 6.68 1.53 -11.91
C LEU A 392 5.23 1.51 -12.39
N PHE A 393 4.91 2.27 -13.43
CA PHE A 393 3.55 2.44 -13.91
C PHE A 393 3.11 1.41 -14.96
N GLY A 394 4.02 0.55 -15.42
CA GLY A 394 3.71 -0.48 -16.42
C GLY A 394 3.19 0.10 -17.74
N SER A 395 2.48 -0.73 -18.51
CA SER A 395 1.83 -0.29 -19.74
C SER A 395 0.50 -0.98 -19.99
N THR A 396 -0.29 -0.35 -20.86
CA THR A 396 -1.54 -0.87 -21.40
C THR A 396 -1.55 -0.71 -22.92
N HIS A 397 -1.78 -1.81 -23.65
CA HIS A 397 -1.93 -1.79 -25.10
C HIS A 397 -3.27 -2.38 -25.53
N PRO A 398 -3.98 -1.81 -26.51
CA PRO A 398 -5.23 -2.38 -27.00
C PRO A 398 -4.99 -3.71 -27.72
N VAL A 399 -5.87 -4.68 -27.49
CA VAL A 399 -5.90 -5.89 -28.33
C VAL A 399 -6.48 -5.52 -29.71
N PRO A 400 -5.88 -5.97 -30.82
CA PRO A 400 -6.42 -5.72 -32.16
C PRO A 400 -7.88 -6.16 -32.32
N GLU A 401 -8.69 -5.31 -32.93
CA GLU A 401 -10.15 -5.51 -33.13
C GLU A 401 -10.48 -6.87 -33.76
N HIS A 402 -9.70 -7.33 -34.74
CA HIS A 402 -9.92 -8.63 -35.39
C HIS A 402 -9.76 -9.82 -34.43
N LEU A 403 -8.86 -9.73 -33.43
CA LEU A 403 -8.69 -10.76 -32.41
C LEU A 403 -9.84 -10.71 -31.40
N LEU A 404 -10.34 -9.51 -31.08
CA LEU A 404 -11.52 -9.34 -30.23
C LEU A 404 -12.78 -9.88 -30.90
N ALA A 405 -12.93 -9.66 -32.21
CA ALA A 405 -14.01 -10.21 -33.02
C ALA A 405 -13.97 -11.75 -33.05
N GLU A 406 -12.79 -12.34 -33.22
CA GLU A 406 -12.60 -13.80 -33.20
C GLU A 406 -12.89 -14.39 -31.81
N ARG A 407 -12.47 -13.68 -30.75
CA ARG A 407 -12.58 -14.15 -29.36
C ARG A 407 -13.99 -14.05 -28.79
N TYR A 408 -14.67 -12.92 -29.01
CA TYR A 408 -15.97 -12.63 -28.40
C TYR A 408 -17.13 -12.66 -29.37
N GLY A 409 -16.90 -12.40 -30.67
CA GLY A 409 -17.95 -12.31 -31.68
C GLY A 409 -18.75 -11.01 -31.61
N THR A 410 -19.37 -10.71 -30.46
CA THR A 410 -20.20 -9.52 -30.22
C THR A 410 -19.87 -8.84 -28.90
N ARG A 411 -20.31 -7.59 -28.75
CA ARG A 411 -20.21 -6.85 -27.48
C ARG A 411 -20.95 -7.54 -26.34
N ASP A 412 -22.15 -8.06 -26.61
CA ASP A 412 -22.97 -8.75 -25.60
C ASP A 412 -22.26 -9.99 -25.02
N GLU A 413 -21.59 -10.77 -25.87
CA GLU A 413 -20.81 -11.93 -25.43
C GLU A 413 -19.55 -11.50 -24.67
N TYR A 414 -18.87 -10.43 -25.08
CA TYR A 414 -17.75 -9.88 -24.31
C TYR A 414 -18.20 -9.48 -22.89
N GLU A 415 -19.26 -8.69 -22.77
CA GLU A 415 -19.72 -8.25 -21.46
C GLU A 415 -20.18 -9.42 -20.58
N LYS A 416 -20.75 -10.47 -21.19
CA LYS A 416 -21.10 -11.68 -20.47
C LYS A 416 -19.85 -12.38 -19.92
N HIS A 417 -18.81 -12.57 -20.74
CA HIS A 417 -17.53 -13.12 -20.26
C HIS A 417 -16.93 -12.28 -19.14
N TYR A 418 -16.99 -10.94 -19.27
CA TYR A 418 -16.48 -10.03 -18.24
C TYR A 418 -17.26 -10.15 -16.92
N ARG A 419 -18.59 -10.23 -16.98
CA ARG A 419 -19.45 -10.46 -15.79
C ARG A 419 -19.19 -11.83 -15.16
N ASP A 420 -19.05 -12.87 -15.96
CA ASP A 420 -18.74 -14.22 -15.47
C ASP A 420 -17.37 -14.27 -14.79
N ALA A 421 -16.36 -13.58 -15.34
CA ALA A 421 -15.04 -13.44 -14.72
C ALA A 421 -15.11 -12.62 -13.41
N ALA A 422 -15.93 -11.57 -13.36
CA ALA A 422 -16.15 -10.79 -12.14
C ALA A 422 -16.76 -11.65 -11.03
N ASP A 423 -17.79 -12.42 -11.37
CA ASP A 423 -18.45 -13.33 -10.43
C ASP A 423 -17.51 -14.46 -9.97
N ALA A 424 -16.62 -14.95 -10.85
CA ALA A 424 -15.61 -15.93 -10.49
C ALA A 424 -14.56 -15.36 -9.51
N ALA A 425 -14.07 -14.14 -9.73
CA ALA A 425 -13.11 -13.49 -8.83
C ALA A 425 -13.73 -13.21 -7.44
N ILE A 426 -15.01 -12.83 -7.40
CA ILE A 426 -15.78 -12.67 -6.16
C ILE A 426 -15.96 -14.02 -5.45
N ALA A 427 -16.38 -15.06 -6.17
CA ALA A 427 -16.59 -16.39 -5.60
C ALA A 427 -15.29 -17.02 -5.07
N ALA A 428 -14.15 -16.71 -5.70
CA ALA A 428 -12.82 -17.12 -5.23
C ALA A 428 -12.33 -16.32 -4.01
N GLY A 429 -13.02 -15.23 -3.64
CA GLY A 429 -12.68 -14.39 -2.51
C GLY A 429 -11.59 -13.36 -2.77
N PHE A 430 -11.18 -13.16 -4.02
CA PHE A 430 -10.17 -12.16 -4.40
C PHE A 430 -10.75 -10.79 -4.70
N VAL A 431 -12.07 -10.69 -4.87
CA VAL A 431 -12.79 -9.42 -4.98
C VAL A 431 -14.01 -9.45 -4.05
N LEU A 432 -14.37 -8.29 -3.52
CA LEU A 432 -15.52 -8.12 -2.65
C LEU A 432 -16.81 -8.00 -3.47
N VAL A 433 -17.90 -8.60 -2.98
CA VAL A 433 -19.20 -8.50 -3.66
C VAL A 433 -19.70 -7.06 -3.74
N GLU A 434 -19.36 -6.21 -2.77
CA GLU A 434 -19.73 -4.79 -2.77
C GLU A 434 -19.02 -3.98 -3.85
N ASP A 435 -17.95 -4.51 -4.43
CA ASP A 435 -17.18 -3.86 -5.49
C ASP A 435 -17.64 -4.31 -6.89
N ARG A 436 -18.61 -5.24 -7.00
CA ARG A 436 -19.02 -5.85 -8.27
C ARG A 436 -19.44 -4.85 -9.35
N ASP A 437 -20.22 -3.84 -8.98
CA ASP A 437 -20.71 -2.84 -9.94
C ASP A 437 -19.58 -1.93 -10.42
N GLU A 438 -18.65 -1.53 -9.54
CA GLU A 438 -17.44 -0.78 -9.89
C GLU A 438 -16.51 -1.62 -10.77
N LEU A 439 -16.38 -2.91 -10.45
CA LEU A 439 -15.56 -3.86 -11.22
C LEU A 439 -16.09 -4.03 -12.64
N ILE A 440 -17.40 -4.19 -12.82
CA ILE A 440 -18.03 -4.31 -14.15
C ILE A 440 -17.93 -3.01 -14.94
N ALA A 441 -17.91 -1.86 -14.28
CA ALA A 441 -17.79 -0.56 -14.93
C ALA A 441 -16.42 -0.36 -15.62
N ASP A 442 -15.40 -1.14 -15.27
CA ASP A 442 -14.10 -1.14 -15.95
C ASP A 442 -14.11 -1.88 -17.31
N ALA A 443 -15.22 -2.54 -17.67
CA ALA A 443 -15.34 -3.20 -18.97
C ALA A 443 -15.25 -2.19 -20.13
N ASN A 444 -14.65 -2.61 -21.25
CA ASN A 444 -14.43 -1.77 -22.43
C ASN A 444 -15.17 -2.32 -23.67
N PRO A 445 -16.51 -2.43 -23.65
CA PRO A 445 -17.27 -3.08 -24.72
C PRO A 445 -17.12 -2.37 -26.07
N GLU A 446 -16.85 -1.07 -26.07
CA GLU A 446 -16.62 -0.28 -27.29
C GLU A 446 -15.37 -0.72 -28.07
N SER A 447 -14.45 -1.48 -27.45
CA SER A 447 -13.29 -2.05 -28.14
C SER A 447 -13.64 -3.28 -28.98
N VAL A 448 -14.83 -3.86 -28.79
CA VAL A 448 -15.32 -5.05 -29.50
C VAL A 448 -16.28 -4.60 -30.61
N PRO A 449 -16.23 -5.19 -31.82
CA PRO A 449 -17.21 -4.90 -32.87
C PRO A 449 -18.65 -5.17 -32.41
N GLU A 450 -19.60 -4.41 -32.94
CA GLU A 450 -21.05 -4.55 -32.64
C GLU A 450 -21.55 -5.99 -32.76
#